data_AF-A0A3D3KLP1-F1
#
_entry.id   AF-A0A3D3KLP1-F1
#
_cell.length_a   1.000
_cell.length_b   1.000
_cell.length_c   1.000
_cell.angle_alpha   90.00
_cell.angle_beta   90.00
_cell.angle_gamma   90.00
#
_symmetry.space_group_name_H-M   'P 1'
#
loop_
_entity.id
_entity.type
_entity.pdbx_description
1 polymer ?
#
loop_
_entity_poly.entity_id
_entity_poly.type
_entity_poly.pdbx_seq_one_letter_code
_entity_poly.pdbx_strand_id
1 'polypeptide(L)'
;MGMKAGLSEAFHHRGLAHLEAGAYDKAISDFNTASKSKVEAYFYKAEAYDRGRLIKEAIEAYKTFIQKVPSSLPPLVQRATKRIAELEKR
;
A
#
# COMPACT_ATOMS: atom_id res chain seq x y z
N MET A 1 -25.42 -6.24 -1.02
CA MET A 1 -23.96 -6.45 -0.97
C MET A 1 -23.18 -5.11 -1.05
N GLY A 2 -23.46 -4.12 -0.19
CA GLY A 2 -22.96 -2.74 -0.39
C GLY A 2 -21.98 -2.16 0.64
N MET A 3 -21.93 -2.68 1.87
CA MET A 3 -21.18 -2.02 2.96
C MET A 3 -19.66 -2.27 2.96
N LYS A 4 -19.20 -3.45 2.50
CA LYS A 4 -17.77 -3.80 2.60
C LYS A 4 -16.87 -2.91 1.73
N ALA A 5 -17.33 -2.53 0.53
CA ALA A 5 -16.55 -1.67 -0.37
C ALA A 5 -16.43 -0.24 0.16
N GLY A 6 -17.52 0.33 0.69
CA GLY A 6 -17.53 1.69 1.25
C GLY A 6 -16.65 1.82 2.50
N LEU A 7 -16.61 0.79 3.35
CA LEU A 7 -15.68 0.78 4.49
C LEU A 7 -14.23 0.79 4.01
N SER A 8 -13.86 -0.09 3.07
CA SER A 8 -12.49 -0.13 2.53
C SER A 8 -12.06 1.19 1.90
N GLU A 9 -12.97 1.93 1.27
CA GLU A 9 -12.70 3.25 0.73
C GLU A 9 -12.45 4.30 1.83
N ALA A 10 -13.28 4.32 2.87
CA ALA A 10 -13.05 5.20 4.01
C ALA A 10 -11.70 4.92 4.69
N PHE A 11 -11.37 3.64 4.91
CA PHE A 11 -10.06 3.24 5.45
C PHE A 11 -8.92 3.60 4.50
N HIS A 12 -9.11 3.49 3.18
CA HIS A 12 -8.11 3.89 2.21
C HIS A 12 -7.79 5.38 2.29
N HIS A 13 -8.80 6.25 2.29
CA HIS A 13 -8.59 7.70 2.40
C HIS A 13 -8.00 8.11 3.75
N ARG A 14 -8.44 7.47 4.85
CA ARG A 14 -7.85 7.72 6.17
C ARG A 14 -6.40 7.26 6.27
N GLY A 15 -6.08 6.11 5.66
CA GLY A 15 -4.71 5.61 5.55
C GLY A 15 -3.81 6.59 4.79
N LEU A 16 -4.28 7.17 3.68
CA LEU A 16 -3.57 8.21 2.96
C LEU A 16 -3.33 9.46 3.81
N ALA A 17 -4.35 9.92 4.55
CA ALA A 17 -4.19 11.06 5.45
C ALA A 17 -3.15 10.78 6.55
N HIS A 18 -3.14 9.57 7.12
CA HIS A 18 -2.11 9.15 8.08
C HIS A 18 -0.73 9.03 7.46
N LEU A 19 -0.63 8.56 6.22
CA LEU A 19 0.61 8.44 5.48
C LEU A 19 1.25 9.81 5.23
N GLU A 20 0.45 10.80 4.84
CA GLU A 20 0.89 12.19 4.63
C GLU A 20 1.22 12.89 5.95
N ALA A 21 0.53 12.53 7.04
CA ALA A 21 0.82 13.02 8.39
C ALA A 21 2.06 12.35 9.04
N GLY A 22 2.72 11.41 8.35
CA GLY A 22 3.85 10.66 8.91
C GLY A 22 3.48 9.61 9.98
N ALA A 23 2.18 9.36 10.19
CA ALA A 23 1.67 8.39 11.15
C ALA A 23 1.62 6.98 10.53
N TYR A 24 2.81 6.44 10.21
CA TYR A 24 2.95 5.24 9.38
C TYR A 24 2.26 4.00 9.97
N ASP A 25 2.34 3.77 11.27
CA ASP A 25 1.67 2.62 11.92
C ASP A 25 0.14 2.65 11.75
N LYS A 26 -0.44 3.85 11.89
CA LYS A 26 -1.88 4.06 11.68
C LYS A 26 -2.24 3.87 10.21
N ALA A 27 -1.42 4.40 9.30
CA ALA A 27 -1.60 4.21 7.86
C ALA A 27 -1.57 2.71 7.49
N ILE A 28 -0.61 1.95 8.01
CA ILE A 28 -0.51 0.50 7.80
C ILE A 28 -1.76 -0.24 8.28
N SER A 29 -2.26 0.09 9.47
CA SER A 29 -3.50 -0.50 10.01
C SER A 29 -4.72 -0.22 9.14
N ASP A 30 -4.83 1.01 8.64
CA ASP A 30 -5.93 1.41 7.76
C ASP A 30 -5.83 0.72 6.39
N PHE A 31 -4.64 0.68 5.80
CA PHE A 31 -4.42 -0.02 4.53
C PHE A 31 -4.61 -1.53 4.66
N ASN A 32 -4.32 -2.14 5.81
CA ASN A 32 -4.65 -3.56 6.07
C ASN A 32 -6.15 -3.84 5.99
N THR A 33 -6.98 -2.88 6.36
CA THR A 33 -8.43 -3.03 6.26
C THR A 33 -8.89 -2.77 4.84
N ALA A 34 -8.38 -1.72 4.20
CA ALA A 34 -8.72 -1.35 2.83
C ALA A 34 -8.29 -2.41 1.80
N SER A 35 -7.16 -3.09 2.01
CA SER A 35 -6.60 -4.09 1.09
C SER A 35 -7.44 -5.36 0.96
N LYS A 36 -8.43 -5.54 1.83
CA LYS A 36 -9.41 -6.64 1.73
C LYS A 36 -10.30 -6.53 0.49
N SER A 37 -10.48 -5.33 -0.07
CA SER A 37 -11.26 -5.15 -1.30
C SER A 37 -10.71 -4.11 -2.28
N LYS A 38 -9.68 -3.33 -1.92
CA LYS A 38 -8.99 -2.38 -2.82
C LYS A 38 -7.54 -2.79 -2.98
N VAL A 39 -7.16 -3.24 -4.18
CA VAL A 39 -5.80 -3.74 -4.42
C VAL A 39 -4.75 -2.63 -4.31
N GLU A 40 -5.12 -1.39 -4.62
CA GLU A 40 -4.29 -0.20 -4.50
C GLU A 40 -3.84 0.04 -3.06
N ALA A 41 -4.62 -0.41 -2.07
CA ALA A 41 -4.23 -0.27 -0.67
C ALA A 41 -2.98 -1.10 -0.32
N TYR A 42 -2.64 -2.17 -1.04
CA TYR A 42 -1.37 -2.87 -0.86
C TYR A 42 -0.17 -1.99 -1.27
N PHE A 43 -0.31 -1.19 -2.33
CA PHE A 43 0.72 -0.27 -2.77
C PHE A 43 1.00 0.79 -1.70
N TYR A 44 -0.05 1.42 -1.16
CA TYR A 44 0.12 2.45 -0.14
C TYR A 44 0.54 1.89 1.22
N LYS A 45 0.17 0.63 1.53
CA LYS A 45 0.75 -0.08 2.68
C LYS A 45 2.27 -0.21 2.54
N ALA A 46 2.75 -0.56 1.35
CA ALA A 46 4.18 -0.66 1.08
C ALA A 46 4.88 0.72 1.18
N GLU A 47 4.25 1.78 0.68
CA GLU A 47 4.75 3.16 0.88
C GLU A 47 4.82 3.56 2.35
N ALA A 48 3.84 3.15 3.16
CA ALA A 48 3.84 3.41 4.60
C ALA A 48 5.02 2.71 5.30
N TYR A 49 5.30 1.45 4.96
CA TYR A 49 6.49 0.75 5.46
C TYR A 49 7.79 1.43 5.04
N ASP A 50 7.90 1.81 3.76
CA ASP A 50 9.09 2.47 3.22
C ASP A 50 9.37 3.81 3.92
N ARG A 51 8.36 4.68 4.02
CA ARG A 51 8.49 5.97 4.73
C ARG A 51 8.74 5.78 6.23
N GLY A 52 8.21 4.70 6.81
CA GLY A 52 8.52 4.25 8.18
C GLY A 52 9.89 3.60 8.36
N ARG A 53 10.72 3.53 7.31
CA ARG A 53 12.05 2.89 7.29
C ARG A 53 12.04 1.37 7.56
N LEU A 54 10.89 0.74 7.40
CA LEU A 54 10.69 -0.71 7.49
C LEU A 54 10.95 -1.33 6.11
N ILE A 55 12.23 -1.34 5.70
CA ILE A 55 12.63 -1.61 4.32
C ILE A 55 12.27 -3.03 3.87
N LYS A 56 12.47 -4.03 4.75
CA LYS A 56 12.17 -5.43 4.43
C LYS A 56 10.68 -5.62 4.19
N GLU A 57 9.86 -5.07 5.07
CA GLU A 57 8.40 -5.10 5.01
C GLU A 57 7.88 -4.35 3.79
N ALA A 58 8.50 -3.22 3.44
CA ALA A 58 8.16 -2.45 2.25
C ALA A 58 8.36 -3.25 0.96
N ILE A 59 9.52 -3.90 0.80
CA ILE A 59 9.84 -4.72 -0.37
C ILE A 59 8.83 -5.87 -0.51
N GLU A 60 8.57 -6.61 0.57
CA GLU A 60 7.62 -7.73 0.53
C GLU A 60 6.18 -7.27 0.28
N ALA A 61 5.78 -6.13 0.82
CA ALA A 61 4.48 -5.53 0.55
C ALA A 61 4.34 -5.09 -0.92
N TYR A 62 5.37 -4.49 -1.53
CA TYR A 62 5.36 -4.15 -2.96
C TYR A 62 5.30 -5.39 -3.84
N LYS A 63 6.04 -6.46 -3.53
CA LYS A 63 5.96 -7.73 -4.25
C LYS A 63 4.56 -8.33 -4.16
N THR A 64 3.96 -8.30 -2.97
CA THR A 64 2.57 -8.75 -2.76
C THR A 64 1.59 -7.94 -3.58
N PHE A 65 1.76 -6.61 -3.63
CA PHE A 65 0.96 -5.74 -4.50
C PHE A 65 1.06 -6.20 -5.96
N ILE A 66 2.27 -6.33 -6.50
CA ILE A 66 2.49 -6.73 -7.91
C ILE A 66 1.83 -8.09 -8.21
N GLN A 67 1.89 -9.05 -7.30
CA GLN A 67 1.25 -10.37 -7.46
C GLN A 67 -0.29 -10.31 -7.45
N LYS A 68 -0.88 -9.34 -6.74
CA LYS A 68 -2.34 -9.20 -6.59
C LYS A 68 -2.96 -8.24 -7.59
N VAL A 69 -2.14 -7.41 -8.23
CA VAL A 69 -2.61 -6.35 -9.14
C VAL A 69 -3.26 -6.96 -10.39
N PRO A 70 -4.51 -6.57 -10.70
CA PRO A 70 -5.08 -6.79 -12.02
C PRO A 70 -4.29 -6.02 -13.07
N SER A 71 -4.15 -6.56 -14.27
CA SER A 71 -3.40 -5.95 -15.38
C SER A 71 -3.84 -4.53 -15.80
N SER A 72 -4.89 -3.98 -15.18
CA SER A 72 -5.42 -2.62 -15.37
C SER A 72 -4.69 -1.51 -14.58
N LEU A 73 -3.77 -1.83 -13.67
CA LEU A 73 -2.96 -0.83 -12.93
C LEU A 73 -1.45 -0.78 -13.32
N PRO A 74 -1.06 -0.77 -14.61
CA PRO A 74 0.35 -0.74 -15.01
C PRO A 74 1.20 0.39 -14.36
N PRO A 75 0.72 1.64 -14.22
CA PRO A 75 1.54 2.72 -13.66
C PRO A 75 1.99 2.45 -12.21
N LEU A 76 1.10 1.88 -11.39
CA LEU A 76 1.44 1.56 -9.99
C LEU A 76 2.41 0.38 -9.90
N VAL A 77 2.28 -0.62 -10.78
CA VAL A 77 3.22 -1.73 -10.86
C VAL A 77 4.62 -1.24 -11.23
N GLN A 78 4.74 -0.37 -12.22
CA GLN A 78 6.03 0.22 -12.59
C GLN A 78 6.66 0.98 -11.43
N ARG A 79 5.87 1.78 -10.70
CA ARG A 79 6.33 2.50 -9.50
C ARG A 79 6.78 1.55 -8.40
N ALA A 80 6.03 0.49 -8.12
CA ALA A 80 6.37 -0.53 -7.13
C ALA A 80 7.68 -1.24 -7.49
N THR A 81 7.84 -1.70 -8.73
CA THR A 81 9.07 -2.36 -9.21
C THR A 81 10.29 -1.45 -9.11
N LYS A 82 10.15 -0.19 -9.54
CA LYS A 82 11.23 0.80 -9.42
C LYS A 82 11.61 0.98 -7.95
N ARG A 83 10.62 1.10 -7.06
CA ARG A 83 10.87 1.31 -5.64
C ARG A 83 11.56 0.11 -4.98
N ILE A 84 11.15 -1.12 -5.30
CA ILE A 84 11.85 -2.34 -4.84
C ILE A 84 13.33 -2.27 -5.20
N ALA A 85 13.66 -1.98 -6.47
CA ALA A 85 15.04 -1.93 -6.93
C ALA A 85 15.88 -0.81 -6.27
N GLU A 86 15.25 0.29 -5.86
CA GLU A 86 15.91 1.34 -5.07
C GLU A 86 16.15 0.92 -3.62
N LEU A 87 15.19 0.20 -3.03
CA LEU A 87 15.24 -0.26 -1.65
C LEU A 87 16.24 -1.40 -1.45
N GLU A 88 16.37 -2.30 -2.42
CA GLU A 88 17.34 -3.40 -2.39
C GLU A 88 18.81 -2.94 -2.45
N LYS A 89 19.05 -1.69 -2.84
CA LYS A 89 20.39 -1.07 -2.91
C LYS A 89 20.80 -0.34 -1.63
N ARG A 90 19.91 -0.24 -0.64
CA ARG A 90 20.16 0.43 0.65
C ARG A 90 20.73 -0.55 1.66
#